data_AF-A0A9P8D0W5-F1
#
_entry.id   AF-A0A9P8D0W5-F1
#
_cell.length_a   1.000
_cell.length_b   1.000
_cell.length_c   1.000
_cell.angle_alpha   90.00
_cell.angle_beta   90.00
_cell.angle_gamma   90.00
#
_symmetry.space_group_name_H-M   'P 1'
#
loop_
_entity.id
_entity.type
_entity.pdbx_description
1 polymer ?
#
loop_
_entity_poly.entity_id
_entity_poly.type
_entity_poly.pdbx_seq_one_letter_code
_entity_poly.pdbx_strand_id
1 'polypeptide(L)'
;MLFTKSLLLIGAATVVMARERFDAIASGALFTGKDNADMEVNKLDTFRDPQNHASAVASILWNGATLAKFIPAADGLATDPYAYQDFLREISHFKGFKKAGEQRRKLDLNGRLEQLEEEIDRKYRSFNDDEDINVARHFRQLIPNNLRKEDIYGDRWLLSQIVIRQSPHSNAVSFEVGRIALEIRRERNGRAIIEPQTATLVKTDFRVDEKYLMENAQTLAEWVPVANVRTVLNLLTSKRSPNRGLTHWIFGEEDVAGSCDSGYQGDISEYAMRRH
;
A
#
# COMPACT_ATOMS: atom_id res chain seq x y z
N MET A 1 9.76 -22.74 -50.94
CA MET A 1 8.43 -22.64 -50.31
C MET A 1 8.60 -22.85 -48.81
N LEU A 2 7.96 -21.99 -48.02
CA LEU A 2 7.78 -22.04 -46.55
C LEU A 2 8.97 -21.74 -45.63
N PHE A 3 9.03 -20.44 -45.31
CA PHE A 3 9.43 -19.85 -44.03
C PHE A 3 8.99 -20.68 -42.82
N THR A 4 9.88 -20.78 -41.83
CA THR A 4 9.48 -20.60 -40.42
C THR A 4 10.66 -20.05 -39.64
N LYS A 5 10.66 -18.72 -39.50
CA LYS A 5 11.49 -17.99 -38.54
C LYS A 5 11.03 -18.40 -37.14
N SER A 6 11.76 -19.31 -36.51
CA SER A 6 11.65 -19.51 -35.06
C SER A 6 12.43 -18.39 -34.38
N LEU A 7 11.78 -17.23 -34.23
CA LEU A 7 12.29 -16.17 -33.37
C LEU A 7 12.10 -16.63 -31.92
N LEU A 8 13.19 -17.07 -31.32
CA LEU A 8 13.34 -17.35 -29.91
C LEU A 8 13.20 -16.01 -29.15
N LEU A 9 11.97 -15.65 -28.78
CA LEU A 9 11.68 -14.51 -27.91
C LEU A 9 11.82 -14.96 -26.45
N ILE A 10 13.04 -15.34 -26.05
CA ILE A 10 13.41 -15.54 -24.64
C ILE A 10 14.42 -14.46 -24.32
N GLY A 11 13.92 -13.26 -24.05
CA GLY A 11 14.75 -12.10 -23.74
C GLY A 11 14.07 -11.20 -22.72
N ALA A 12 14.71 -11.10 -21.55
CA ALA A 12 14.53 -10.04 -20.55
C ALA A 12 13.20 -9.96 -19.79
N ALA A 13 13.00 -10.84 -18.81
CA ALA A 13 12.06 -10.62 -17.70
C ALA A 13 12.78 -10.29 -16.37
N THR A 14 14.00 -9.77 -16.46
CA THR A 14 14.84 -9.46 -15.30
C THR A 14 15.30 -8.01 -15.43
N VAL A 15 14.87 -7.16 -14.48
CA VAL A 15 15.19 -5.72 -14.36
C VAL A 15 14.32 -4.76 -15.18
N VAL A 16 12.99 -4.75 -14.99
CA VAL A 16 12.16 -3.61 -15.44
C VAL A 16 11.02 -3.34 -14.44
N MET A 17 11.32 -2.74 -13.29
CA MET A 17 10.28 -2.06 -12.47
C MET A 17 10.72 -0.62 -12.12
N ALA A 18 12.03 -0.34 -12.12
CA ALA A 18 12.58 0.98 -11.83
C ALA A 18 12.61 1.94 -13.04
N ARG A 19 12.26 1.47 -14.24
CA ARG A 19 12.20 2.29 -15.48
C ARG A 19 10.88 2.17 -16.24
N GLU A 20 9.92 1.43 -15.70
CA GLU A 20 8.60 1.33 -16.34
C GLU A 20 7.83 2.61 -16.08
N ARG A 21 7.36 3.25 -17.16
CA ARG A 21 6.37 4.30 -17.06
C ARG A 21 5.02 3.62 -16.85
N PHE A 22 4.38 3.96 -15.74
CA PHE A 22 3.00 3.58 -15.46
C PHE A 22 2.11 4.76 -15.81
N ASP A 23 0.96 4.44 -16.36
CA ASP A 23 -0.05 5.42 -16.73
C ASP A 23 -0.95 5.73 -15.52
N ALA A 24 -1.15 4.75 -14.65
CA ALA A 24 -1.94 4.87 -13.44
C ALA A 24 -1.28 4.17 -12.25
N ILE A 25 -1.51 4.70 -11.05
CA ILE A 25 -1.11 4.06 -9.79
C ILE A 25 -2.34 3.93 -8.90
N ALA A 26 -2.71 2.69 -8.60
CA ALA A 26 -3.72 2.38 -7.59
C ALA A 26 -3.01 2.01 -6.29
N SER A 27 -3.12 2.87 -5.29
CA SER A 27 -2.48 2.66 -3.99
C SER A 27 -3.50 2.26 -2.94
N GLY A 28 -3.10 1.41 -2.01
CA GLY A 28 -3.81 1.25 -0.76
C GLY A 28 -2.93 0.83 0.39
N ALA A 29 -3.47 0.94 1.60
CA ALA A 29 -2.73 0.64 2.80
C ALA A 29 -3.60 -0.19 3.77
N LEU A 30 -2.96 -1.15 4.43
CA LEU A 30 -3.56 -2.02 5.44
C LEU A 30 -2.76 -1.97 6.74
N PHE A 31 -3.44 -2.34 7.82
CA PHE A 31 -2.82 -2.64 9.10
C PHE A 31 -3.27 -4.01 9.58
N THR A 32 -2.34 -4.80 10.12
CA THR A 32 -2.63 -6.08 10.78
C THR A 32 -1.97 -6.07 12.15
N GLY A 33 -2.77 -6.25 13.20
CA GLY A 33 -2.31 -6.16 14.59
C GLY A 33 -3.35 -5.45 15.45
N LYS A 34 -3.01 -5.23 16.71
CA LYS A 34 -3.85 -4.48 17.64
C LYS A 34 -3.39 -3.02 17.68
N ASP A 35 -4.22 -2.09 17.21
CA ASP A 35 -3.94 -0.66 17.35
C ASP A 35 -4.22 -0.27 18.80
N ASN A 36 -3.17 -0.29 19.61
CA ASN A 36 -3.23 0.11 21.01
C ASN A 36 -2.86 1.59 21.18
N ALA A 37 -2.71 2.34 20.08
CA ALA A 37 -2.29 3.73 20.18
C ALA A 37 -3.40 4.56 20.80
N ASP A 38 -3.12 5.09 21.98
CA ASP A 38 -3.96 6.13 22.57
C ASP A 38 -3.66 7.46 21.84
N MET A 39 -4.72 8.05 21.28
CA MET A 39 -4.63 9.25 20.45
C MET A 39 -4.77 10.54 21.25
N GLU A 40 -5.09 10.44 22.55
CA GLU A 40 -5.00 11.57 23.48
C GLU A 40 -3.57 11.80 23.98
N VAL A 41 -2.65 10.88 23.66
CA VAL A 41 -1.25 10.96 24.08
C VAL A 41 -0.51 12.04 23.29
N ASN A 42 0.41 12.73 23.96
CA ASN A 42 1.32 13.70 23.37
C ASN A 42 2.10 13.09 22.17
N LYS A 43 2.31 13.88 21.11
CA LYS A 43 3.13 13.53 19.93
C LYS A 43 4.47 12.89 20.28
N LEU A 44 5.13 13.34 21.35
CA LEU A 44 6.40 12.77 21.81
C LEU A 44 6.28 11.27 22.10
N ASP A 45 5.22 10.90 22.82
CA ASP A 45 5.00 9.54 23.30
C ASP A 45 4.54 8.61 22.16
N THR A 46 4.03 9.16 21.05
CA THR A 46 3.82 8.39 19.82
C THR A 46 5.12 7.74 19.33
N PHE A 47 6.25 8.46 19.40
CA PHE A 47 7.56 7.99 18.94
C PHE A 47 8.40 7.37 20.05
N ARG A 48 8.12 7.71 21.31
CA ARG A 48 8.89 7.24 22.47
C ARG A 48 8.38 5.90 23.00
N ASP A 49 7.08 5.68 22.98
CA ASP A 49 6.47 4.51 23.61
C ASP A 49 6.23 3.40 22.57
N PRO A 50 6.84 2.21 22.73
CA PRO A 50 6.74 1.14 21.75
C PRO A 50 5.31 0.69 21.43
N GLN A 51 4.38 0.84 22.38
CA GLN A 51 2.95 0.53 22.17
C GLN A 51 2.31 1.39 21.08
N ASN A 52 2.84 2.60 20.85
CA ASN A 52 2.35 3.56 19.86
C ASN A 52 3.10 3.49 18.52
N HIS A 53 4.08 2.61 18.37
CA HIS A 53 4.96 2.61 17.19
C HIS A 53 4.23 2.29 15.88
N ALA A 54 3.07 1.63 15.91
CA ALA A 54 2.25 1.48 14.71
C ALA A 54 1.79 2.84 14.17
N SER A 55 1.32 3.73 15.05
CA SER A 55 0.95 5.11 14.72
C SER A 55 2.16 5.95 14.33
N ALA A 56 3.32 5.76 14.98
CA ALA A 56 4.57 6.41 14.57
C ALA A 56 4.96 6.04 13.12
N VAL A 57 4.94 4.75 12.80
CA VAL A 57 5.28 4.24 11.46
C VAL A 57 4.30 4.77 10.42
N ALA A 58 3.01 4.70 10.71
CA ALA A 58 1.98 5.27 9.85
C ALA A 58 2.24 6.77 9.60
N SER A 59 2.49 7.53 10.66
CA SER A 59 2.77 8.97 10.59
C SER A 59 4.02 9.28 9.75
N ILE A 60 5.10 8.51 9.90
CA ILE A 60 6.32 8.65 9.10
C ILE A 60 6.06 8.33 7.62
N LEU A 61 5.30 7.26 7.32
CA LEU A 61 4.92 6.91 5.95
C LEU A 61 4.08 8.02 5.31
N TRP A 62 3.11 8.57 6.03
CA TRP A 62 2.32 9.70 5.55
C TRP A 62 3.17 10.95 5.33
N ASN A 63 4.10 11.26 6.24
CA ASN A 63 5.00 12.38 6.08
C ASN A 63 5.91 12.21 4.85
N GLY A 64 6.48 11.03 4.64
CA GLY A 64 7.27 10.71 3.44
C GLY A 64 6.45 10.86 2.15
N ALA A 65 5.19 10.39 2.15
CA ALA A 65 4.28 10.56 1.02
C ALA A 65 3.98 12.04 0.74
N THR A 66 3.77 12.83 1.80
CA THR A 66 3.54 14.28 1.70
C THR A 66 4.74 15.01 1.13
N LEU A 67 5.96 14.71 1.61
CA LEU A 67 7.21 15.30 1.10
C LEU A 67 7.43 14.96 -0.39
N ALA A 68 7.11 13.74 -0.78
CA ALA A 68 7.18 13.27 -2.16
C ALA A 68 6.02 13.74 -3.05
N LYS A 69 5.02 14.45 -2.49
CA LYS A 69 3.76 14.82 -3.17
C LYS A 69 2.99 13.62 -3.72
N PHE A 70 3.14 12.46 -3.09
CA PHE A 70 2.38 11.25 -3.39
C PHE A 70 1.10 11.26 -2.54
N ILE A 71 0.00 11.79 -3.07
CA ILE A 71 -1.26 11.97 -2.32
C ILE A 71 -2.39 11.16 -2.98
N PRO A 72 -2.35 9.80 -2.90
CA PRO A 72 -3.30 8.96 -3.61
C PRO A 72 -4.77 9.21 -3.20
N ALA A 73 -5.03 9.58 -1.95
CA ALA A 73 -6.38 9.95 -1.49
C ALA A 73 -6.95 11.22 -2.14
N ALA A 74 -6.10 12.10 -2.65
CA ALA A 74 -6.51 13.29 -3.40
C ALA A 74 -6.51 13.01 -4.92
N ASP A 75 -5.42 12.41 -5.41
CA ASP A 75 -5.13 12.26 -6.83
C ASP A 75 -5.84 11.06 -7.48
N GLY A 76 -6.34 10.12 -6.68
CA GLY A 76 -7.04 8.94 -7.17
C GLY A 76 -6.08 7.93 -7.81
N LEU A 77 -6.30 7.65 -9.10
CA LEU A 77 -5.51 6.70 -9.89
C LEU A 77 -4.41 7.37 -10.72
N ALA A 78 -4.41 8.72 -10.75
CA ALA A 78 -3.61 9.54 -11.64
C ALA A 78 -2.26 9.97 -11.04
N THR A 79 -1.70 9.19 -10.13
CA THR A 79 -0.53 9.66 -9.37
C THR A 79 0.72 9.67 -10.24
N ASP A 80 1.44 10.79 -10.20
CA ASP A 80 2.72 10.96 -10.88
C ASP A 80 3.68 9.80 -10.49
N PRO A 81 4.15 8.98 -11.46
CA PRO A 81 5.09 7.91 -11.18
C PRO A 81 6.38 8.39 -10.50
N TYR A 82 6.81 9.63 -10.74
CA TYR A 82 7.96 10.21 -10.04
C TYR A 82 7.67 10.49 -8.57
N ALA A 83 6.48 11.03 -8.25
CA ALA A 83 6.07 11.23 -6.85
C ALA A 83 6.04 9.90 -6.08
N TYR A 84 5.56 8.82 -6.70
CA TYR A 84 5.60 7.49 -6.09
C TYR A 84 7.04 6.98 -5.90
N GLN A 85 7.92 7.16 -6.88
CA GLN A 85 9.33 6.77 -6.77
C GLN A 85 10.06 7.56 -5.69
N ASP A 86 9.79 8.85 -5.58
CA ASP A 86 10.34 9.70 -4.53
C ASP A 86 9.79 9.27 -3.15
N PHE A 87 8.51 8.92 -3.04
CA PHE A 87 7.96 8.33 -1.81
C PHE A 87 8.70 7.05 -1.41
N LEU A 88 8.93 6.13 -2.35
CA LEU A 88 9.72 4.91 -2.09
C LEU A 88 11.17 5.22 -1.67
N ARG A 89 11.73 6.33 -2.15
CA ARG A 89 13.07 6.81 -1.75
C ARG A 89 13.06 7.36 -0.34
N GLU A 90 12.07 8.20 0.01
CA GLU A 90 11.91 8.76 1.35
C GLU A 90 11.81 7.66 2.41
N ILE A 91 10.96 6.65 2.20
CA ILE A 91 10.83 5.53 3.14
C ILE A 91 12.11 4.68 3.21
N SER A 92 12.83 4.50 2.11
CA SER A 92 14.03 3.66 2.06
C SER A 92 15.25 4.34 2.70
N HIS A 93 15.27 5.67 2.74
CA HIS A 93 16.35 6.45 3.34
C HIS A 93 16.04 6.92 4.77
N PHE A 94 14.80 6.78 5.24
CA PHE A 94 14.46 7.07 6.62
C PHE A 94 15.25 6.17 7.56
N LYS A 95 16.11 6.76 8.40
CA LYS A 95 17.08 6.02 9.24
C LYS A 95 16.43 5.02 10.20
N GLY A 96 15.19 5.29 10.64
CA GLY A 96 14.42 4.41 11.52
C GLY A 96 13.79 3.20 10.80
N PHE A 97 13.91 3.08 9.48
CA PHE A 97 13.46 1.92 8.72
C PHE A 97 14.65 1.17 8.14
N LYS A 98 14.71 -0.15 8.38
CA LYS A 98 15.74 -1.04 7.83
C LYS A 98 15.10 -1.98 6.82
N LYS A 99 15.54 -1.92 5.57
CA LYS A 99 15.13 -2.90 4.55
C LYS A 99 15.61 -4.29 4.99
N ALA A 100 14.66 -5.18 5.26
CA ALA A 100 14.91 -6.54 5.71
C ALA A 100 15.03 -7.52 4.53
N GLY A 101 14.36 -7.23 3.42
CA GLY A 101 14.40 -8.08 2.25
C GLY A 101 13.61 -7.53 1.07
N GLU A 102 13.81 -8.17 -0.09
CA GLU A 102 12.96 -7.98 -1.26
C GLU A 102 12.73 -9.34 -1.93
N GLN A 103 11.49 -9.65 -2.23
CA GLN A 103 11.07 -10.91 -2.81
C GLN A 103 10.30 -10.63 -4.10
N ARG A 104 10.50 -11.49 -5.09
CA ARG A 104 9.85 -11.40 -6.41
C ARG A 104 9.22 -12.73 -6.78
N ARG A 105 7.98 -12.70 -7.25
CA ARG A 105 7.24 -13.87 -7.73
C ARG A 105 6.51 -13.52 -9.01
N LYS A 106 6.58 -14.42 -9.99
CA LYS A 106 5.79 -14.33 -11.21
C LYS A 106 4.34 -14.69 -10.89
N LEU A 107 3.42 -13.98 -11.52
CA LEU A 107 1.99 -14.24 -11.53
C LEU A 107 1.57 -14.48 -12.97
N ASP A 108 1.05 -15.66 -13.28
CA ASP A 108 0.58 -16.00 -14.62
C ASP A 108 -0.93 -15.78 -14.68
N LEU A 109 -1.33 -14.64 -15.26
CA LEU A 109 -2.70 -14.16 -15.25
C LEU A 109 -3.40 -14.46 -16.58
N ASN A 110 -4.61 -15.00 -16.50
CA ASN A 110 -5.49 -15.32 -17.62
C ASN A 110 -6.54 -14.23 -17.88
N GLY A 111 -6.45 -13.12 -17.14
CA GLY A 111 -7.31 -11.95 -17.24
C GLY A 111 -8.52 -11.90 -16.30
N ARG A 112 -8.78 -12.96 -15.52
CA ARG A 112 -9.83 -12.95 -14.48
C ARG A 112 -9.34 -12.27 -13.20
N LEU A 113 -10.15 -11.38 -12.64
CA LEU A 113 -9.86 -10.70 -11.37
C LEU A 113 -9.77 -11.67 -10.20
N GLU A 114 -10.59 -12.71 -10.17
CA GLU A 114 -10.55 -13.73 -9.11
C GLU A 114 -9.22 -14.50 -9.15
N GLN A 115 -8.68 -14.77 -10.34
CA GLN A 115 -7.40 -15.44 -10.47
C GLN A 115 -6.23 -14.57 -9.97
N LEU A 116 -6.32 -13.23 -10.10
CA LEU A 116 -5.33 -12.33 -9.50
C LEU A 116 -5.30 -12.51 -7.97
N GLU A 117 -6.46 -12.54 -7.32
CA GLU A 117 -6.57 -12.79 -5.88
C GLU A 117 -6.00 -14.17 -5.51
N GLU A 118 -6.40 -15.24 -6.21
CA GLU A 118 -5.90 -16.60 -5.98
C GLU A 118 -4.38 -16.73 -6.16
N GLU A 119 -3.83 -16.15 -7.22
CA GLU A 119 -2.40 -16.19 -7.51
C GLU A 119 -1.59 -15.42 -6.47
N ILE A 120 -2.07 -14.23 -6.07
CA ILE A 120 -1.43 -13.47 -5.00
C ILE A 120 -1.51 -14.27 -3.71
N ASP A 121 -2.68 -14.75 -3.29
CA ASP A 121 -2.84 -15.52 -2.04
C ASP A 121 -1.88 -16.70 -1.98
N ARG A 122 -1.84 -17.51 -3.05
CA ARG A 122 -0.94 -18.66 -3.16
C ARG A 122 0.54 -18.27 -3.05
N LYS A 123 0.97 -17.18 -3.68
CA LYS A 123 2.37 -16.72 -3.61
C LYS A 123 2.66 -16.01 -2.30
N TYR A 124 1.68 -15.33 -1.70
CA TYR A 124 1.86 -14.55 -0.48
C TYR A 124 1.93 -15.42 0.77
N ARG A 125 1.10 -16.48 0.84
CA ARG A 125 1.19 -17.50 1.89
C ARG A 125 2.55 -18.21 1.90
N SER A 126 3.22 -18.32 0.75
CA SER A 126 4.60 -18.84 0.72
C SER A 126 5.64 -17.90 1.34
N PHE A 127 5.27 -16.67 1.71
CA PHE A 127 6.14 -15.70 2.35
C PHE A 127 5.97 -15.60 3.87
N ASN A 128 4.80 -15.95 4.42
CA ASN A 128 4.45 -15.76 5.82
C ASN A 128 3.74 -17.03 6.33
N ASP A 129 4.16 -17.55 7.49
CA ASP A 129 3.56 -18.74 8.11
C ASP A 129 2.18 -18.45 8.76
N ASP A 130 1.76 -17.18 8.82
CA ASP A 130 0.46 -16.78 9.37
C ASP A 130 -0.64 -16.70 8.30
N GLU A 131 -1.79 -17.32 8.58
CA GLU A 131 -2.95 -17.48 7.69
C GLU A 131 -3.71 -16.19 7.33
N ASP A 132 -3.31 -15.05 7.88
CA ASP A 132 -4.31 -14.02 8.22
C ASP A 132 -4.46 -12.86 7.23
N ILE A 133 -4.31 -13.13 5.93
CA ILE A 133 -3.92 -12.05 5.02
C ILE A 133 -4.98 -11.74 3.94
N ASN A 134 -5.80 -10.74 4.24
CA ASN A 134 -6.62 -9.97 3.27
C ASN A 134 -5.78 -9.18 2.21
N VAL A 135 -4.46 -9.41 2.08
CA VAL A 135 -3.61 -8.69 1.09
C VAL A 135 -4.03 -9.03 -0.33
N ALA A 136 -4.25 -10.31 -0.64
CA ALA A 136 -4.67 -10.74 -1.97
C ALA A 136 -5.99 -10.07 -2.39
N ARG A 137 -6.98 -10.12 -1.49
CA ARG A 137 -8.26 -9.45 -1.67
C ARG A 137 -8.11 -7.95 -1.82
N HIS A 138 -7.26 -7.34 -1.00
CA HIS A 138 -7.01 -5.92 -1.03
C HIS A 138 -6.35 -5.47 -2.35
N PHE A 139 -5.37 -6.21 -2.88
CA PHE A 139 -4.83 -5.99 -4.22
C PHE A 139 -5.93 -6.05 -5.29
N ARG A 140 -6.79 -7.08 -5.25
CA ARG A 140 -7.92 -7.20 -6.17
C ARG A 140 -8.87 -6.00 -6.07
N GLN A 141 -9.11 -5.51 -4.87
CA GLN A 141 -9.95 -4.34 -4.61
C GLN A 141 -9.30 -3.02 -5.06
N LEU A 142 -7.98 -2.94 -5.26
CA LEU A 142 -7.36 -1.75 -5.87
C LEU A 142 -7.82 -1.54 -7.33
N ILE A 143 -8.28 -2.59 -8.00
CA ILE A 143 -8.86 -2.50 -9.34
C ILE A 143 -10.36 -2.20 -9.20
N PRO A 144 -10.83 -1.01 -9.61
CA PRO A 144 -12.25 -0.70 -9.54
C PRO A 144 -13.03 -1.57 -10.53
N ASN A 145 -14.20 -2.05 -10.13
CA ASN A 145 -15.05 -2.87 -11.01
C ASN A 145 -15.49 -2.09 -12.28
N ASN A 146 -15.64 -0.77 -12.18
CA ASN A 146 -16.04 0.12 -13.26
C ASN A 146 -15.06 1.30 -13.38
N LEU A 147 -14.42 1.43 -14.53
CA LEU A 147 -13.59 2.56 -14.92
C LEU A 147 -14.47 3.63 -15.59
N ARG A 148 -14.49 4.84 -15.03
CA ARG A 148 -15.10 6.00 -15.71
C ARG A 148 -14.18 6.50 -16.80
N LYS A 149 -14.69 7.34 -17.70
CA LYS A 149 -13.85 7.91 -18.78
C LYS A 149 -12.70 8.73 -18.20
N GLU A 150 -12.93 9.39 -17.07
CA GLU A 150 -11.92 10.17 -16.36
C GLU A 150 -10.84 9.32 -15.66
N ASP A 151 -11.06 8.00 -15.49
CA ASP A 151 -10.10 7.09 -14.84
C ASP A 151 -9.11 6.45 -15.82
N ILE A 152 -9.28 6.71 -17.12
CA ILE A 152 -8.47 6.08 -18.17
C ILE A 152 -7.22 6.93 -18.38
N TYR A 153 -6.16 6.61 -17.65
CA TYR A 153 -4.86 7.25 -17.83
C TYR A 153 -3.96 6.49 -18.81
N GLY A 154 -4.34 5.27 -19.18
CA GLY A 154 -3.64 4.36 -20.09
C GLY A 154 -3.98 2.91 -19.73
N ASP A 155 -3.26 1.95 -20.31
CA ASP A 155 -3.45 0.53 -20.01
C ASP A 155 -2.45 -0.01 -18.99
N ARG A 156 -1.34 0.69 -18.69
CA ARG A 156 -0.34 0.20 -17.74
C ARG A 156 -0.55 0.76 -16.34
N TRP A 157 -0.91 -0.11 -15.41
CA TRP A 157 -1.25 0.22 -14.04
C TRP A 157 -0.21 -0.36 -13.09
N LEU A 158 0.16 0.43 -12.07
CA LEU A 158 0.87 -0.07 -10.90
C LEU A 158 -0.11 -0.21 -9.74
N LEU A 159 -0.35 -1.43 -9.31
CA LEU A 159 -1.00 -1.69 -8.02
C LEU A 159 0.08 -1.63 -6.94
N SER A 160 -0.07 -0.73 -5.98
CA SER A 160 0.81 -0.59 -4.84
C SER A 160 0.03 -0.78 -3.55
N GLN A 161 0.60 -1.55 -2.63
CA GLN A 161 0.03 -1.77 -1.31
C GLN A 161 1.08 -1.61 -0.23
N ILE A 162 0.73 -0.91 0.85
CA ILE A 162 1.50 -0.90 2.08
C ILE A 162 0.76 -1.74 3.11
N VAL A 163 1.47 -2.60 3.85
CA VAL A 163 0.88 -3.33 4.99
C VAL A 163 1.73 -3.07 6.20
N ILE A 164 1.18 -2.41 7.21
CA ILE A 164 1.82 -2.23 8.51
C ILE A 164 1.43 -3.44 9.38
N ARG A 165 2.42 -4.09 9.98
CA ARG A 165 2.23 -5.26 10.83
C ARG A 165 2.76 -4.98 12.24
N GLN A 166 1.93 -5.19 13.25
CA GLN A 166 2.35 -5.25 14.64
C GLN A 166 2.11 -6.66 15.15
N SER A 167 3.14 -7.27 15.74
CA SER A 167 3.05 -8.63 16.28
C SER A 167 2.00 -8.69 17.41
N PRO A 168 1.15 -9.73 17.49
CA PRO A 168 0.16 -9.86 18.56
C PRO A 168 0.77 -9.95 19.97
N HIS A 169 2.02 -10.44 20.07
CA HIS A 169 2.70 -10.73 21.32
C HIS A 169 3.93 -9.83 21.55
N SER A 170 4.15 -8.81 20.72
CA SER A 170 5.24 -7.84 20.94
C SER A 170 4.92 -6.47 20.34
N ASN A 171 5.60 -5.43 20.82
CA ASN A 171 5.52 -4.10 20.23
C ASN A 171 6.34 -3.96 18.95
N ALA A 172 6.88 -5.06 18.42
CA ALA A 172 7.64 -5.03 17.18
C ALA A 172 6.72 -4.69 16.01
N VAL A 173 7.06 -3.60 15.32
CA VAL A 173 6.38 -3.15 14.12
C VAL A 173 7.26 -3.39 12.90
N SER A 174 6.65 -3.84 11.83
CA SER A 174 7.23 -3.94 10.50
C SER A 174 6.25 -3.42 9.48
N PHE A 175 6.72 -3.14 8.28
CA PHE A 175 5.81 -2.90 7.17
C PHE A 175 6.40 -3.46 5.88
N GLU A 176 5.51 -3.74 4.93
CA GLU A 176 5.87 -4.23 3.62
C GLU A 176 5.25 -3.33 2.54
N VAL A 177 5.96 -3.20 1.42
CA VAL A 177 5.47 -2.55 0.21
C VAL A 177 5.34 -3.60 -0.88
N GLY A 178 4.10 -3.99 -1.17
CA GLY A 178 3.73 -4.88 -2.27
C GLY A 178 3.45 -4.11 -3.55
N ARG A 179 3.92 -4.60 -4.70
CA ARG A 179 3.76 -3.95 -6.01
C ARG A 179 3.50 -4.96 -7.11
N ILE A 180 2.56 -4.64 -8.00
CA ILE A 180 2.25 -5.43 -9.20
C ILE A 180 2.00 -4.47 -10.36
N ALA A 181 2.79 -4.61 -11.43
CA ALA A 181 2.53 -3.96 -12.70
C ALA A 181 1.53 -4.82 -13.51
N LEU A 182 0.45 -4.22 -14.01
CA LEU A 182 -0.59 -4.88 -14.78
C LEU A 182 -1.00 -4.05 -16.01
N GLU A 183 -1.31 -4.74 -17.09
CA GLU A 183 -2.11 -4.19 -18.19
C GLU A 183 -3.61 -4.34 -17.87
N ILE A 184 -4.31 -3.21 -17.75
CA ILE A 184 -5.74 -3.13 -17.43
C ILE A 184 -6.45 -2.32 -18.51
N ARG A 185 -7.53 -2.87 -19.07
CA ARG A 185 -8.35 -2.23 -20.09
C ARG A 185 -9.77 -2.00 -19.62
N ARG A 186 -10.42 -1.06 -20.30
CA ARG A 186 -11.84 -0.73 -20.09
C ARG A 186 -12.67 -1.32 -21.21
N GLU A 187 -13.67 -2.13 -20.85
CA GLU A 187 -14.71 -2.58 -21.79
C GLU A 187 -15.64 -1.44 -22.21
N ARG A 188 -16.43 -1.67 -23.27
CA ARG A 188 -17.46 -0.72 -23.73
C ARG A 188 -18.48 -0.35 -22.64
N ASN A 189 -18.83 -1.30 -21.77
CA ASN A 189 -19.73 -1.10 -20.63
C ASN A 189 -19.07 -0.34 -19.45
N GLY A 190 -17.76 -0.05 -19.53
CA GLY A 190 -16.99 0.59 -18.48
C GLY A 190 -16.30 -0.35 -17.49
N ARG A 191 -16.48 -1.67 -17.61
CA ARG A 191 -15.85 -2.66 -16.73
C ARG A 191 -14.32 -2.67 -16.90
N ALA A 192 -13.58 -2.79 -15.79
CA ALA A 192 -12.15 -3.08 -15.83
C ALA A 192 -11.89 -4.56 -16.15
N ILE A 193 -10.98 -4.83 -17.08
CA ILE A 193 -10.44 -6.17 -17.36
C ILE A 193 -8.93 -6.13 -17.20
N ILE A 194 -8.36 -7.18 -16.62
CA ILE A 194 -6.92 -7.45 -16.67
C ILE A 194 -6.65 -8.20 -17.97
N GLU A 195 -5.68 -7.78 -18.77
CA GLU A 195 -5.27 -8.56 -19.95
C GLU A 195 -4.52 -9.83 -19.52
N PRO A 196 -4.65 -10.95 -20.23
CA PRO A 196 -3.83 -12.13 -19.99
C PRO A 196 -2.34 -11.78 -20.12
N GLN A 197 -1.56 -11.98 -19.06
CA GLN A 197 -0.17 -11.53 -18.97
C GLN A 197 0.61 -12.27 -17.88
N THR A 198 1.94 -12.27 -17.98
CA THR A 198 2.81 -12.63 -16.86
C THR A 198 3.24 -11.37 -16.13
N ALA A 199 2.70 -11.16 -14.93
CA ALA A 199 3.07 -10.05 -14.05
C ALA A 199 4.14 -10.47 -13.03
N THR A 200 4.71 -9.51 -12.31
CA THR A 200 5.60 -9.78 -11.18
C THR A 200 5.08 -9.09 -9.93
N LEU A 201 4.78 -9.90 -8.90
CA LEU A 201 4.59 -9.42 -7.55
C LEU A 201 5.97 -9.16 -6.92
N VAL A 202 6.19 -7.93 -6.49
CA VAL A 202 7.37 -7.53 -5.72
C VAL A 202 6.94 -7.13 -4.32
N LYS A 203 7.52 -7.79 -3.32
CA LYS A 203 7.34 -7.48 -1.90
C LYS A 203 8.65 -6.97 -1.34
N THR A 204 8.63 -5.78 -0.74
CA THR A 204 9.79 -5.22 -0.03
C THR A 204 9.47 -5.12 1.45
N ASP A 205 10.29 -5.75 2.29
CA ASP A 205 10.08 -5.80 3.73
C ASP A 205 10.94 -4.77 4.46
N PHE A 206 10.35 -4.08 5.43
CA PHE A 206 11.01 -3.13 6.29
C PHE A 206 10.76 -3.47 7.76
N ARG A 207 11.85 -3.49 8.54
CA ARG A 207 11.80 -3.55 10.00
C ARG A 207 11.94 -2.14 10.56
N VAL A 208 11.21 -1.87 11.62
CA VAL A 208 11.29 -0.60 12.34
C VAL A 208 12.40 -0.72 13.38
N ASP A 209 13.30 0.26 13.37
CA ASP A 209 14.35 0.42 14.39
C ASP A 209 13.74 1.12 15.60
N GLU A 210 13.20 0.32 16.52
CA GLU A 210 12.54 0.78 17.75
C GLU A 210 13.43 1.75 18.53
N LYS A 211 14.70 1.40 18.67
CA LYS A 211 15.70 2.21 19.37
C LYS A 211 15.86 3.58 18.71
N TYR A 212 15.93 3.63 17.38
CA TYR A 212 16.00 4.91 16.67
C TYR A 212 14.79 5.79 16.95
N LEU A 213 13.57 5.24 16.93
CA LEU A 213 12.35 6.00 17.21
C LEU A 213 12.39 6.59 18.63
N MET A 214 12.73 5.78 19.63
CA MET A 214 12.81 6.21 21.02
C MET A 214 13.89 7.28 21.25
N GLU A 215 15.10 7.08 20.72
CA GLU A 215 16.22 8.00 20.90
C GLU A 215 16.01 9.34 20.17
N ASN A 216 15.23 9.35 19.10
CA ASN A 216 14.96 10.55 18.29
C ASN A 216 13.53 11.05 18.44
N ALA A 217 12.78 10.58 19.44
CA ALA A 217 11.35 10.83 19.59
C ALA A 217 11.00 12.33 19.61
N GLN A 218 11.81 13.14 20.30
CA GLN A 218 11.63 14.59 20.37
C GLN A 218 11.75 15.24 18.98
N THR A 219 12.81 14.93 18.25
CA THR A 219 13.01 15.43 16.89
C THR A 219 11.93 14.93 15.95
N LEU A 220 11.48 13.68 16.08
CA LEU A 220 10.39 13.17 15.26
C LEU A 220 9.07 13.89 15.56
N ALA A 221 8.74 14.14 16.83
CA ALA A 221 7.52 14.82 17.25
C ALA A 221 7.42 16.29 16.77
N GLU A 222 8.57 16.94 16.57
CA GLU A 222 8.65 18.30 16.04
C GLU A 222 8.38 18.38 14.53
N TRP A 223 8.81 17.37 13.76
CA TRP A 223 8.84 17.44 12.29
C TRP A 223 7.85 16.51 11.60
N VAL A 224 7.39 15.45 12.27
CA VAL A 224 6.46 14.46 11.72
C VAL A 224 5.05 14.74 12.24
N PRO A 225 4.06 15.00 11.36
CA PRO A 225 2.68 15.10 11.78
C PRO A 225 2.19 13.75 12.29
N VAL A 226 1.52 13.74 13.45
CA VAL A 226 0.98 12.52 14.07
C VAL A 226 -0.49 12.36 13.70
N ALA A 227 -0.87 11.15 13.32
CA ALA A 227 -2.25 10.73 13.12
C ALA A 227 -2.40 9.24 13.49
N ASN A 228 -3.63 8.80 13.81
CA ASN A 228 -3.87 7.37 14.05
C ASN A 228 -3.64 6.59 12.76
N VAL A 229 -3.34 5.29 12.93
CA VAL A 229 -3.11 4.37 11.82
C VAL A 229 -4.25 4.45 10.81
N ARG A 230 -5.51 4.37 11.25
CA ARG A 230 -6.69 4.41 10.36
C ARG A 230 -6.72 5.64 9.45
N THR A 231 -6.44 6.83 9.99
CA THR A 231 -6.41 8.09 9.25
C THR A 231 -5.35 8.06 8.18
N VAL A 232 -4.14 7.62 8.55
CA VAL A 232 -3.04 7.47 7.60
C VAL A 232 -3.39 6.46 6.50
N LEU A 233 -3.95 5.30 6.84
CA LEU A 233 -4.30 4.30 5.84
C LEU A 233 -5.27 4.87 4.80
N ASN A 234 -6.24 5.67 5.23
CA ASN A 234 -7.17 6.36 4.34
C ASN A 234 -6.48 7.41 3.45
N LEU A 235 -5.43 8.07 3.93
CA LEU A 235 -4.65 9.07 3.17
C LEU A 235 -3.72 8.41 2.14
N LEU A 236 -3.21 7.22 2.45
CA LEU A 236 -2.34 6.42 1.56
C LEU A 236 -3.12 5.52 0.58
N THR A 237 -4.46 5.55 0.66
CA THR A 237 -5.35 4.77 -0.21
C THR A 237 -6.04 5.65 -1.24
N SER A 238 -6.01 5.22 -2.51
CA SER A 238 -6.61 5.94 -3.63
C SER A 238 -8.11 6.21 -3.42
N LYS A 239 -8.56 7.43 -3.71
CA LYS A 239 -9.94 7.94 -3.48
C LYS A 239 -11.07 7.04 -3.98
N ARG A 240 -10.82 6.28 -5.06
CA ARG A 240 -11.80 5.41 -5.74
C ARG A 240 -11.60 3.93 -5.43
N SER A 241 -10.67 3.59 -4.52
CA SER A 241 -10.58 2.22 -4.01
C SER A 241 -11.87 1.89 -3.25
N PRO A 242 -12.59 0.81 -3.60
CA PRO A 242 -13.72 0.31 -2.83
C PRO A 242 -13.38 0.01 -1.35
N ASN A 243 -12.10 0.00 -0.98
CA ASN A 243 -11.62 -0.19 0.39
C ASN A 243 -11.52 1.06 1.24
N ARG A 244 -11.94 2.24 0.73
CA ARG A 244 -11.97 3.44 1.56
C ARG A 244 -12.94 3.23 2.73
N GLY A 245 -12.39 3.00 3.93
CA GLY A 245 -13.15 2.62 5.13
C GLY A 245 -13.06 1.15 5.56
N LEU A 246 -12.55 0.24 4.71
CA LEU A 246 -12.28 -1.16 5.09
C LEU A 246 -10.90 -1.27 5.74
N THR A 247 -10.80 -0.86 7.01
CA THR A 247 -9.69 -1.29 7.87
C THR A 247 -10.04 -2.69 8.37
N HIS A 248 -9.35 -3.72 7.86
CA HIS A 248 -9.52 -5.07 8.39
C HIS A 248 -8.82 -5.14 9.75
N TRP A 249 -9.63 -5.19 10.80
CA TRP A 249 -9.21 -5.50 12.15
C TRP A 249 -9.26 -7.02 12.30
N ILE A 250 -8.13 -7.63 12.63
CA ILE A 250 -8.12 -9.02 13.08
C ILE A 250 -8.11 -8.92 14.60
N PHE A 251 -9.31 -9.01 15.18
CA PHE A 251 -9.43 -9.25 16.61
C PHE A 251 -9.22 -10.74 16.85
N GLY A 252 -8.31 -11.07 17.76
CA GLY A 252 -8.40 -12.33 18.49
C GLY A 252 -9.78 -12.42 19.13
N GLU A 253 -10.31 -13.63 19.19
CA GLU A 253 -11.58 -13.95 19.82
C GLU A 253 -11.69 -13.26 21.20
N GLU A 254 -12.91 -12.77 21.49
CA GLU A 254 -13.30 -11.93 22.64
C GLU A 254 -13.18 -10.41 22.43
N ASP A 255 -14.16 -9.81 21.73
CA ASP A 255 -15.05 -8.83 22.37
C ASP A 255 -16.24 -8.41 21.48
N VAL A 256 -17.40 -8.93 21.90
CA VAL A 256 -18.74 -8.35 22.02
C VAL A 256 -19.34 -7.50 20.88
N ALA A 257 -20.47 -8.00 20.37
CA ALA A 257 -21.46 -7.30 19.57
C ALA A 257 -21.86 -5.93 20.14
N GLY A 258 -21.83 -4.88 19.30
CA GLY A 258 -22.48 -3.62 19.66
C GLY A 258 -22.20 -2.46 18.72
N SER A 259 -23.27 -1.99 18.06
CA SER A 259 -23.45 -0.66 17.48
C SER A 259 -22.76 -0.35 16.15
N CYS A 260 -23.55 -0.49 15.09
CA CYS A 260 -23.55 0.46 14.00
C CYS A 260 -24.09 1.80 14.53
N ASP A 261 -23.37 2.91 14.39
CA ASP A 261 -23.98 4.15 13.89
C ASP A 261 -22.99 5.25 13.46
N SER A 262 -23.46 5.98 12.45
CA SER A 262 -23.08 7.24 11.80
C SER A 262 -21.80 8.03 12.17
N GLY A 263 -21.10 8.45 11.11
CA GLY A 263 -20.97 9.88 10.81
C GLY A 263 -19.67 10.60 11.19
N TYR A 264 -18.64 10.51 10.34
CA TYR A 264 -17.64 11.58 10.23
C TYR A 264 -17.12 11.64 8.77
N GLN A 265 -17.76 12.48 7.96
CA GLN A 265 -17.17 13.03 6.73
C GLN A 265 -16.42 14.30 7.13
N GLY A 266 -15.18 14.14 7.61
CA GLY A 266 -14.25 15.26 7.73
C GLY A 266 -13.73 15.63 6.35
N ASP A 267 -13.95 16.87 5.95
CA ASP A 267 -13.53 17.42 4.66
C ASP A 267 -11.99 17.42 4.55
N ILE A 268 -11.44 16.56 3.69
CA ILE A 268 -9.99 16.37 3.49
C ILE A 268 -9.36 17.57 2.73
N SER A 269 -10.16 18.55 2.29
CA SER A 269 -9.67 19.67 1.47
C SER A 269 -8.86 20.72 2.22
N GLU A 270 -8.92 20.78 3.55
CA GLU A 270 -8.34 21.90 4.29
C GLU A 270 -6.81 21.80 4.51
N TYR A 271 -6.24 20.59 4.44
CA TYR A 271 -4.79 20.41 4.64
C TYR A 271 -3.94 20.59 3.37
N ALA A 272 -4.54 20.60 2.18
CA ALA A 272 -3.82 20.75 0.91
C ALA A 272 -3.59 22.21 0.48
N MET A 273 -4.19 23.21 1.14
CA MET A 273 -4.16 24.61 0.69
C MET A 273 -3.26 25.55 1.49
N ARG A 274 -2.55 25.08 2.52
CA ARG A 274 -1.59 25.94 3.25
C ARG A 274 -0.15 25.65 2.86
N ARG A 275 0.26 26.15 1.69
CA ARG A 275 1.64 26.57 1.34
C ARG A 275 1.66 27.03 -0.14
N HIS A 276 1.25 28.27 -0.35
CA HIS A 276 1.82 29.13 -1.38
C HIS A 276 2.98 29.91 -0.75
#